data_AF-K0S5I2-F1
#
_entry.id   AF-K0S5I2-F1
#
_cell.length_a   1.000
_cell.length_b   1.000
_cell.length_c   1.000
_cell.angle_alpha   90.00
_cell.angle_beta   90.00
_cell.angle_gamma   90.00
#
_symmetry.space_group_name_H-M   'P 1'
#
loop_
_entity.id
_entity.type
_entity.pdbx_description
1 polymer ?
#
loop_
_entity_poly.entity_id
_entity_poly.type
_entity_poly.pdbx_seq_one_letter_code
_entity_poly.pdbx_strand_id
1 'polypeptide(L)'
;MVKSLMKNTFNPNYERHAREVKHFEEEYGEDWDGTMIEYDSDFVDLPEYVVAAFGKGNLRAVLQWLSKGNLKEKVNAKWKDGGNAGLLFLAVMKKQLDMMSHLLLNGADVNILNVGDASVLSSSCLSKDISLKAVRLLLSWGAELFEKGEQVTNERKLLYGHKMSAKGNVEVANLVSSELGGRRCEIVSAPNTQDDLVGKTCVAEEYVEISDQYRVTMEFTNEVLLLDANRLKRRDRTPQDPGYYVECKNNRLTRCDFKSNEECRAFIASLGAGVGELSKVDPDAEAKAEQAAADLLAELGLEDLEGPSSSASKKNQPAALGKKKKRGGKKKGRK
;
A
#
# COMPACT_ATOMS: atom_id res chain seq x y z
N MET A 1 -22.25 26.14 -29.33
CA MET A 1 -21.15 27.09 -29.07
C MET A 1 -20.05 26.31 -28.35
N VAL A 2 -19.13 25.72 -29.09
CA VAL A 2 -18.04 24.88 -28.54
C VAL A 2 -17.05 25.82 -27.86
N LYS A 3 -16.87 25.67 -26.55
CA LYS A 3 -15.81 26.38 -25.82
C LYS A 3 -14.47 25.93 -26.42
N SER A 4 -13.85 26.80 -27.21
CA SER A 4 -12.44 26.67 -27.57
C SER A 4 -11.64 26.77 -26.27
N LEU A 5 -11.21 25.63 -25.74
CA LEU A 5 -10.20 25.56 -24.69
C LEU A 5 -8.92 26.14 -25.29
N MET A 6 -8.58 27.38 -24.91
CA MET A 6 -7.30 27.99 -25.25
C MET A 6 -6.17 27.06 -24.81
N LYS A 7 -5.37 26.57 -25.76
CA LYS A 7 -4.17 25.78 -25.51
C LYS A 7 -3.22 26.59 -24.63
N ASN A 8 -3.05 26.18 -23.37
CA ASN A 8 -2.13 26.84 -22.46
C ASN A 8 -0.69 26.37 -22.74
N THR A 9 -0.04 27.04 -23.70
CA THR A 9 1.35 26.80 -24.11
C THR A 9 2.38 27.31 -23.10
N PHE A 10 1.96 28.00 -22.03
CA PHE A 10 2.86 28.52 -20.99
C PHE A 10 3.22 27.48 -19.92
N ASN A 11 2.65 26.28 -19.95
CA ASN A 11 3.07 25.21 -19.05
C ASN A 11 4.48 24.74 -19.48
N PRO A 12 5.50 24.75 -18.59
CA PRO A 12 6.85 24.29 -18.93
C PRO A 12 6.91 22.84 -19.42
N ASN A 13 5.87 22.04 -19.16
CA ASN A 13 5.75 20.66 -19.63
C ASN A 13 4.83 20.51 -20.87
N TYR A 14 4.32 21.60 -21.46
CA TYR A 14 3.37 21.55 -22.58
C TYR A 14 3.89 20.71 -23.75
N GLU A 15 5.13 20.96 -24.18
CA GLU A 15 5.79 20.22 -25.27
C GLU A 15 6.00 18.73 -24.97
N ARG A 16 6.10 18.37 -23.69
CA ARG A 16 6.19 16.97 -23.26
C ARG A 16 4.82 16.31 -23.38
N HIS A 17 3.79 16.96 -22.82
CA HIS A 17 2.42 16.46 -22.86
C HIS A 17 1.86 16.39 -24.29
N ALA A 18 2.16 17.36 -25.14
CA ALA A 18 1.75 17.34 -26.55
C ALA A 18 2.37 16.15 -27.30
N ARG A 19 3.62 15.80 -27.01
CA ARG A 19 4.26 14.59 -27.54
C ARG A 19 3.65 13.31 -26.99
N GLU A 20 3.37 13.27 -25.70
CA GLU A 20 2.71 12.11 -25.05
C GLU A 20 1.32 11.87 -25.65
N VAL A 21 0.53 12.93 -25.87
CA VAL A 21 -0.79 12.85 -26.52
C VAL A 21 -0.67 12.41 -27.98
N LYS A 22 0.25 12.98 -28.77
CA LYS A 22 0.42 12.58 -30.17
C LYS A 22 0.84 11.11 -30.30
N HIS A 23 1.72 10.63 -29.43
CA HIS A 23 2.10 9.22 -29.41
C HIS A 23 0.91 8.32 -29.05
N PHE A 24 0.08 8.75 -28.10
CA PHE A 24 -1.14 8.03 -27.74
C PHE A 24 -2.14 7.98 -28.91
N GLU A 25 -2.36 9.10 -29.60
CA GLU A 25 -3.22 9.17 -30.79
C GLU A 25 -2.70 8.32 -31.95
N GLU A 26 -1.37 8.27 -32.16
CA GLU A 26 -0.73 7.41 -33.17
C GLU A 26 -0.86 5.92 -32.84
N GLU A 27 -0.82 5.56 -31.56
CA GLU A 27 -0.84 4.16 -31.09
C GLU A 27 -2.27 3.60 -30.98
N TYR A 28 -3.23 4.43 -30.57
CA TYR A 28 -4.61 4.00 -30.26
C TYR A 28 -5.69 4.62 -31.17
N GLY A 29 -5.33 5.57 -32.04
CA GLY A 29 -6.22 6.23 -32.99
C GLY A 29 -6.89 7.50 -32.45
N GLU A 30 -7.22 8.44 -33.35
CA GLU A 30 -7.93 9.70 -33.03
C GLU A 30 -9.40 9.48 -32.67
N ASP A 31 -9.96 8.30 -33.01
CA ASP A 31 -11.39 7.97 -32.87
C ASP A 31 -11.76 7.40 -31.48
N TRP A 32 -10.98 7.69 -30.44
CA TRP A 32 -11.33 7.28 -29.08
C TRP A 32 -12.62 7.99 -28.64
N ASP A 33 -13.72 7.24 -28.59
CA ASP A 33 -15.08 7.74 -28.36
C ASP A 33 -15.37 8.14 -26.89
N GLY A 34 -14.35 8.10 -26.04
CA GLY A 34 -14.47 8.37 -24.61
C GLY A 34 -15.07 7.22 -23.81
N THR A 35 -15.27 6.04 -24.41
CA THR A 35 -15.72 4.86 -23.67
C THR A 35 -14.61 4.44 -22.71
N MET A 36 -14.86 4.67 -21.42
CA MET A 36 -14.01 4.21 -20.33
C MET A 36 -14.01 2.68 -20.37
N ILE A 37 -12.88 2.07 -20.74
CA ILE A 37 -12.70 0.64 -20.56
C ILE A 37 -12.70 0.40 -19.05
N GLU A 38 -13.80 -0.17 -18.53
CA GLU A 38 -13.83 -0.66 -17.17
C GLU A 38 -12.92 -1.88 -17.10
N TYR A 39 -11.72 -1.67 -16.56
CA TYR A 39 -10.85 -2.77 -16.18
C TYR A 39 -11.46 -3.45 -14.96
N ASP A 40 -11.76 -4.74 -15.08
CA ASP A 40 -11.97 -5.59 -13.92
C ASP A 40 -10.76 -5.44 -13.01
N SER A 41 -10.99 -4.85 -11.85
CA SER A 41 -9.95 -4.49 -10.90
C SER A 41 -9.82 -5.65 -9.92
N ASP A 42 -8.79 -6.48 -10.06
CA ASP A 42 -8.55 -7.62 -9.16
C ASP A 42 -8.06 -7.21 -7.75
N PHE A 43 -8.08 -5.91 -7.43
CA PHE A 43 -7.61 -5.37 -6.16
C PHE A 43 -8.76 -4.88 -5.28
N VAL A 44 -8.54 -4.90 -3.97
CA VAL A 44 -9.46 -4.30 -3.00
C VAL A 44 -9.48 -2.78 -3.20
N ASP A 45 -10.67 -2.20 -3.33
CA ASP A 45 -10.84 -0.76 -3.42
C ASP A 45 -10.45 -0.08 -2.10
N LEU A 46 -9.68 1.00 -2.19
CA LEU A 46 -9.37 1.89 -1.08
C LEU A 46 -10.39 3.03 -1.06
N PRO A 47 -11.34 3.05 -0.11
CA PRO A 47 -12.45 4.00 -0.16
C PRO A 47 -11.97 5.45 -0.04
N GLU A 48 -12.62 6.36 -0.77
CA GLU A 48 -12.27 7.79 -0.79
C GLU A 48 -12.24 8.41 0.61
N TYR A 49 -13.16 8.04 1.50
CA TYR A 49 -13.17 8.57 2.88
C TYR A 49 -11.90 8.19 3.66
N VAL A 50 -11.31 7.02 3.39
CA VAL A 50 -10.07 6.56 4.02
C VAL A 50 -8.91 7.39 3.51
N VAL A 51 -8.85 7.63 2.20
CA VAL A 51 -7.84 8.50 1.56
C VAL A 51 -7.95 9.92 2.10
N ALA A 52 -9.16 10.48 2.17
CA ALA A 52 -9.41 11.81 2.70
C ALA A 52 -9.02 11.92 4.18
N ALA A 53 -9.34 10.91 5.00
CA ALA A 53 -8.92 10.84 6.39
C ALA A 53 -7.40 10.81 6.52
N PHE A 54 -6.72 9.98 5.71
CA PHE A 54 -5.26 9.91 5.66
C PHE A 54 -4.66 11.26 5.28
N GLY A 55 -5.19 11.91 4.25
CA GLY A 55 -4.75 13.21 3.75
C GLY A 55 -4.80 14.31 4.81
N LYS A 56 -5.83 14.26 5.67
CA LYS A 56 -6.05 15.17 6.81
C LYS A 56 -5.29 14.78 8.08
N GLY A 57 -4.51 13.70 8.05
CA GLY A 57 -3.77 13.19 9.22
C GLY A 57 -4.63 12.45 10.26
N ASN A 58 -5.88 12.12 9.92
CA ASN A 58 -6.75 11.32 10.78
C ASN A 58 -6.42 9.82 10.62
N LEU A 59 -5.27 9.41 11.17
CA LEU A 59 -4.82 8.02 11.14
C LEU A 59 -5.78 7.09 11.91
N ARG A 60 -6.58 7.61 12.85
CA ARG A 60 -7.56 6.80 13.59
C ARG A 60 -8.58 6.17 12.65
N ALA A 61 -9.18 6.95 11.75
CA ALA A 61 -10.16 6.42 10.81
C ALA A 61 -9.54 5.40 9.83
N VAL A 62 -8.28 5.62 9.42
CA VAL A 62 -7.52 4.69 8.58
C VAL A 62 -7.30 3.36 9.31
N LEU A 63 -6.83 3.40 10.56
CA LEU A 63 -6.60 2.21 11.37
C LEU A 63 -7.90 1.47 11.70
N GLN A 64 -8.99 2.20 11.97
CA GLN A 64 -10.32 1.60 12.15
C GLN A 64 -10.77 0.86 10.89
N TRP A 65 -10.56 1.45 9.70
CA TRP A 65 -10.86 0.76 8.46
C TRP A 65 -9.99 -0.49 8.31
N LEU A 66 -8.67 -0.39 8.48
CA LEU A 66 -7.75 -1.55 8.41
C LEU A 66 -8.14 -2.67 9.38
N SER A 67 -8.63 -2.34 10.58
CA SER A 67 -9.06 -3.33 11.57
C SER A 67 -10.33 -4.11 11.21
N LYS A 68 -11.13 -3.62 10.24
CA LYS A 68 -12.36 -4.27 9.79
C LYS A 68 -12.11 -5.12 8.55
N GLY A 69 -12.44 -6.42 8.60
CA GLY A 69 -12.31 -7.34 7.47
C GLY A 69 -10.91 -7.92 7.29
N ASN A 70 -10.55 -8.31 6.07
CA ASN A 70 -9.27 -8.96 5.78
C ASN A 70 -8.12 -7.95 5.72
N LEU A 71 -7.39 -7.80 6.82
CA LEU A 71 -6.26 -6.87 6.91
C LEU A 71 -5.20 -7.08 5.82
N LYS A 72 -4.87 -8.33 5.48
CA LYS A 72 -3.80 -8.66 4.50
C LYS A 72 -4.12 -8.17 3.08
N GLU A 73 -5.39 -8.20 2.69
CA GLU A 73 -5.82 -7.67 1.40
C GLU A 73 -5.90 -6.14 1.46
N LYS A 74 -6.41 -5.59 2.57
CA LYS A 74 -6.64 -4.14 2.72
C LYS A 74 -5.38 -3.30 2.78
N VAL A 75 -4.27 -3.82 3.30
CA VAL A 75 -2.98 -3.11 3.27
C VAL A 75 -2.46 -2.90 1.83
N ASN A 76 -2.97 -3.68 0.88
CA ASN A 76 -2.68 -3.59 -0.55
C ASN A 76 -3.81 -2.98 -1.37
N ALA A 77 -4.84 -2.43 -0.72
CA ALA A 77 -5.93 -1.77 -1.40
C ALA A 77 -5.45 -0.55 -2.17
N LYS A 78 -6.11 -0.26 -3.30
CA LYS A 78 -5.73 0.82 -4.22
C LYS A 78 -6.89 1.77 -4.42
N TRP A 79 -6.59 3.07 -4.44
CA TRP A 79 -7.57 4.09 -4.73
C TRP A 79 -7.67 4.30 -6.24
N LYS A 80 -8.74 3.79 -6.85
CA LYS A 80 -8.94 3.79 -8.32
C LYS A 80 -8.86 5.20 -8.92
N ASP A 81 -9.58 6.15 -8.34
CA ASP A 81 -9.60 7.54 -8.82
C ASP A 81 -8.28 8.29 -8.53
N GLY A 82 -7.46 7.74 -7.63
CA GLY A 82 -6.16 8.24 -7.23
C GLY A 82 -4.99 7.74 -8.07
N GLY A 83 -5.24 7.17 -9.24
CA GLY A 83 -4.21 6.52 -10.04
C GLY A 83 -3.67 5.26 -9.37
N ASN A 84 -4.55 4.48 -8.74
CA ASN A 84 -4.23 3.22 -8.07
C ASN A 84 -3.23 3.36 -6.91
N ALA A 85 -3.20 4.53 -6.25
CA ALA A 85 -2.37 4.77 -5.09
C ALA A 85 -2.84 3.91 -3.89
N GLY A 86 -1.93 3.13 -3.31
CA GLY A 86 -2.19 2.37 -2.09
C GLY A 86 -1.82 3.13 -0.81
N LEU A 87 -2.20 2.58 0.35
CA LEU A 87 -1.90 3.18 1.66
C LEU A 87 -0.39 3.35 1.92
N LEU A 88 0.44 2.40 1.44
CA LEU A 88 1.90 2.50 1.59
C LEU A 88 2.45 3.72 0.84
N PHE A 89 1.97 3.98 -0.38
CA PHE A 89 2.34 5.17 -1.15
C PHE A 89 1.93 6.46 -0.42
N LEU A 90 0.70 6.53 0.09
CA LEU A 90 0.22 7.68 0.85
C LEU A 90 1.05 7.93 2.11
N ALA A 91 1.42 6.85 2.82
CA ALA A 91 2.27 6.93 4.01
C ALA A 91 3.66 7.48 3.69
N VAL A 92 4.26 7.08 2.56
CA VAL A 92 5.55 7.60 2.10
C VAL A 92 5.45 9.09 1.78
N MET A 93 4.45 9.50 0.99
CA MET A 93 4.26 10.91 0.60
C MET A 93 3.97 11.81 1.81
N LYS A 94 3.35 11.27 2.87
CA LYS A 94 3.09 11.98 4.13
C LYS A 94 4.20 11.78 5.18
N LYS A 95 5.26 11.05 4.85
CA LYS A 95 6.42 10.76 5.72
C LYS A 95 6.02 10.08 7.05
N GLN A 96 4.97 9.26 7.04
CA GLN A 96 4.42 8.57 8.20
C GLN A 96 5.12 7.23 8.41
N LEU A 97 6.32 7.24 9.00
CA LEU A 97 7.17 6.05 9.14
C LEU A 97 6.51 4.91 9.91
N ASP A 98 5.84 5.21 11.03
CA ASP A 98 5.16 4.16 11.82
C ASP A 98 4.01 3.52 11.04
N MET A 99 3.30 4.31 10.22
CA MET A 99 2.27 3.78 9.33
C MET A 99 2.88 2.91 8.23
N MET A 100 3.99 3.34 7.60
CA MET A 100 4.71 2.50 6.62
C MET A 100 5.11 1.16 7.25
N SER A 101 5.75 1.21 8.42
CA SER A 101 6.16 0.05 9.19
C SER A 101 4.99 -0.86 9.53
N HIS A 102 3.88 -0.31 10.01
CA HIS A 102 2.67 -1.08 10.32
C HIS A 102 2.10 -1.77 9.09
N LEU A 103 2.02 -1.09 7.95
CA LEU A 103 1.53 -1.66 6.69
C LEU A 103 2.42 -2.81 6.20
N LEU A 104 3.74 -2.60 6.18
CA LEU A 104 4.73 -3.59 5.76
C LEU A 104 4.73 -4.84 6.66
N LEU A 105 4.67 -4.65 7.98
CA LEU A 105 4.51 -5.73 8.96
C LEU A 105 3.24 -6.56 8.74
N ASN A 106 2.20 -5.96 8.17
CA ASN A 106 0.94 -6.63 7.86
C ASN A 106 0.83 -7.13 6.41
N GLY A 107 1.95 -7.14 5.67
CA GLY A 107 2.02 -7.74 4.33
C GLY A 107 1.70 -6.78 3.19
N ALA A 108 1.84 -5.46 3.40
CA ALA A 108 1.84 -4.53 2.28
C ALA A 108 2.98 -4.89 1.32
N ASP A 109 2.66 -5.01 0.04
CA ASP A 109 3.63 -5.18 -1.03
C ASP A 109 4.47 -3.92 -1.14
N VAL A 110 5.75 -4.05 -0.79
CA VAL A 110 6.72 -2.95 -0.86
C VAL A 110 6.91 -2.42 -2.29
N ASN A 111 6.64 -3.26 -3.29
CA ASN A 111 6.77 -2.96 -4.71
C ASN A 111 5.41 -2.70 -5.38
N ILE A 112 4.36 -2.41 -4.59
CA ILE A 112 3.03 -2.10 -5.12
C ILE A 112 3.11 -1.02 -6.21
N LEU A 113 2.48 -1.33 -7.34
CA LEU A 113 2.49 -0.48 -8.54
C LEU A 113 1.26 0.43 -8.59
N ASN A 114 1.49 1.69 -8.96
CA ASN A 114 0.43 2.65 -9.30
C ASN A 114 -0.05 2.47 -10.76
N VAL A 115 -0.93 3.35 -11.23
CA VAL A 115 -1.48 3.30 -12.60
C VAL A 115 -0.44 3.52 -13.71
N GLY A 116 0.69 4.17 -13.40
CA GLY A 116 1.82 4.29 -14.32
C GLY A 116 2.80 3.12 -14.25
N ASP A 117 2.37 2.02 -13.60
CA ASP A 117 3.15 0.84 -13.28
C ASP A 117 4.52 1.15 -12.65
N ALA A 118 4.56 2.22 -11.85
CA ALA A 118 5.73 2.61 -11.09
C ALA A 118 5.57 2.15 -9.64
N SER A 119 6.63 1.56 -9.10
CA SER A 119 6.69 1.22 -7.67
C SER A 119 6.58 2.47 -6.79
N VAL A 120 6.30 2.24 -5.50
CA VAL A 120 6.36 3.28 -4.47
C VAL A 120 7.74 3.93 -4.41
N LEU A 121 8.82 3.14 -4.51
CA LEU A 121 10.20 3.64 -4.52
C LEU A 121 10.47 4.53 -5.73
N SER A 122 10.10 4.09 -6.94
CA SER A 122 10.28 4.85 -8.19
C SER A 122 9.56 6.20 -8.12
N SER A 123 8.31 6.18 -7.66
CA SER A 123 7.51 7.39 -7.52
C SER A 123 8.10 8.34 -6.47
N SER A 124 8.66 7.81 -5.39
CA SER A 124 9.36 8.59 -4.35
C SER A 124 10.60 9.28 -4.91
N CYS A 125 11.40 8.61 -5.73
CA CYS A 125 12.59 9.17 -6.38
C CYS A 125 12.28 10.36 -7.32
N LEU A 126 11.05 10.44 -7.84
CA LEU A 126 10.59 11.53 -8.69
C LEU A 126 10.04 12.72 -7.90
N SER A 127 9.67 12.52 -6.63
CA SER A 127 9.15 13.56 -5.74
C SER A 127 10.16 14.69 -5.53
N LYS A 128 9.66 15.88 -5.20
CA LYS A 128 10.50 17.03 -4.80
C LYS A 128 10.95 16.93 -3.35
N ASP A 129 10.15 16.29 -2.50
CA ASP A 129 10.34 16.24 -1.05
C ASP A 129 10.56 14.79 -0.61
N ILE A 130 11.71 14.24 -1.00
CA ILE A 130 12.07 12.84 -0.76
C ILE A 130 12.46 12.68 0.72
N SER A 131 11.81 11.75 1.41
CA SER A 131 12.21 11.39 2.78
C SER A 131 13.25 10.28 2.76
N LEU A 132 14.49 10.61 3.14
CA LEU A 132 15.58 9.63 3.27
C LEU A 132 15.18 8.46 4.18
N LYS A 133 14.55 8.75 5.33
CA LYS A 133 14.10 7.71 6.27
C LYS A 133 13.05 6.78 5.65
N ALA A 134 12.14 7.33 4.84
CA ALA A 134 11.14 6.52 4.14
C ALA A 134 11.79 5.63 3.06
N VAL A 135 12.72 6.17 2.28
CA VAL A 135 13.45 5.40 1.26
C VAL A 135 14.28 4.29 1.90
N ARG A 136 15.01 4.58 2.99
CA ARG A 136 15.74 3.56 3.75
C ARG A 136 14.81 2.47 4.26
N LEU A 137 13.64 2.84 4.81
CA LEU A 137 12.66 1.86 5.25
C LEU A 137 12.19 0.96 4.08
N LEU A 138 11.81 1.54 2.94
CA LEU A 138 11.41 0.79 1.74
C LEU A 138 12.53 -0.16 1.25
N LEU A 139 13.75 0.34 1.05
CA LEU A 139 14.89 -0.46 0.58
C LEU A 139 15.21 -1.63 1.53
N SER A 140 15.10 -1.38 2.84
CA SER A 140 15.34 -2.39 3.87
C SER A 140 14.29 -3.51 3.90
N TRP A 141 13.12 -3.27 3.29
CA TRP A 141 12.03 -4.23 3.05
C TRP A 141 12.08 -4.84 1.65
N GLY A 142 13.13 -4.57 0.87
CA GLY A 142 13.29 -5.16 -0.45
C GLY A 142 12.63 -4.38 -1.57
N ALA A 143 12.35 -3.09 -1.37
CA ALA A 143 11.87 -2.23 -2.45
C ALA A 143 12.84 -2.26 -3.64
N GLU A 144 12.25 -2.25 -4.83
CA GLU A 144 12.92 -2.21 -6.12
C GLU A 144 12.32 -1.07 -6.93
N LEU A 145 13.12 -0.58 -7.87
CA LEU A 145 12.64 0.39 -8.83
C LEU A 145 11.93 -0.36 -9.96
N PHE A 146 10.64 -0.09 -10.13
CA PHE A 146 9.85 -0.49 -11.28
C PHE A 146 9.45 0.71 -12.15
N GLU A 147 9.43 0.52 -13.46
CA GLU A 147 8.93 1.47 -14.44
C GLU A 147 8.21 0.68 -15.55
N LYS A 148 6.98 1.06 -15.91
CA LYS A 148 6.16 0.33 -16.89
C LYS A 148 5.98 -1.16 -16.54
N GLY A 149 5.88 -1.46 -15.24
CA GLY A 149 5.60 -2.82 -14.75
C GLY A 149 6.82 -3.72 -14.66
N GLU A 150 7.99 -3.25 -15.10
CA GLU A 150 9.22 -4.01 -15.11
C GLU A 150 10.26 -3.43 -14.16
N GLN A 151 11.06 -4.30 -13.54
CA GLN A 151 12.18 -3.88 -12.72
C GLN A 151 13.21 -3.18 -13.60
N VAL A 152 13.66 -2.00 -13.18
CA VAL A 152 14.57 -1.20 -13.99
C VAL A 152 16.00 -1.78 -14.01
N THR A 153 16.68 -1.61 -15.13
CA THR A 153 18.08 -2.02 -15.32
C THR A 153 19.06 -1.18 -14.48
N ASN A 154 20.29 -1.66 -14.29
CA ASN A 154 21.32 -0.91 -13.56
C ASN A 154 21.64 0.46 -14.19
N GLU A 155 21.67 0.54 -15.52
CA GLU A 155 21.83 1.83 -16.25
C GLU A 155 20.70 2.80 -15.91
N ARG A 156 19.46 2.29 -15.83
CA ARG A 156 18.31 3.10 -15.45
C ARG A 156 18.37 3.51 -13.98
N LYS A 157 18.86 2.66 -13.08
CA LYS A 157 19.12 3.01 -11.66
C LYS A 157 20.11 4.17 -11.55
N LEU A 158 21.20 4.14 -12.31
CA LEU A 158 22.18 5.24 -12.37
C LEU A 158 21.55 6.55 -12.83
N LEU A 159 20.66 6.50 -13.84
CA LEU A 159 19.92 7.68 -14.29
C LEU A 159 19.00 8.24 -13.18
N TYR A 160 18.33 7.39 -12.41
CA TYR A 160 17.59 7.82 -11.22
C TYR A 160 18.53 8.48 -10.21
N GLY A 161 19.71 7.90 -9.96
CA GLY A 161 20.78 8.46 -9.14
C GLY A 161 21.14 9.88 -9.57
N HIS A 162 21.53 10.08 -10.82
CA HIS A 162 21.88 11.40 -11.36
C HIS A 162 20.75 12.43 -11.23
N LYS A 163 19.51 12.04 -11.52
CA LYS A 163 18.33 12.92 -11.36
C LYS A 163 18.11 13.33 -9.91
N MET A 164 18.29 12.41 -8.96
CA MET A 164 18.16 12.69 -7.53
C MET A 164 19.27 13.60 -7.04
N SER A 165 20.53 13.34 -7.42
CA SER A 165 21.68 14.19 -7.10
C SER A 165 21.53 15.60 -7.65
N ALA A 166 21.04 15.76 -8.90
CA ALA A 166 20.76 17.07 -9.49
C ALA A 166 19.68 17.88 -8.73
N LYS A 167 18.81 17.19 -7.99
CA LYS A 167 17.80 17.81 -7.09
C LYS A 167 18.33 18.00 -5.66
N GLY A 168 19.59 17.67 -5.38
CA GLY A 168 20.20 17.76 -4.05
C GLY A 168 20.00 16.52 -3.16
N ASN A 169 19.40 15.44 -3.66
CA ASN A 169 19.15 14.21 -2.89
C ASN A 169 20.28 13.18 -3.05
N VAL A 170 21.52 13.61 -2.78
CA VAL A 170 22.73 12.81 -3.02
C VAL A 170 22.75 11.51 -2.22
N GLU A 171 22.37 11.55 -0.94
CA GLU A 171 22.34 10.34 -0.11
C GLU A 171 21.39 9.29 -0.66
N VAL A 172 20.19 9.69 -1.08
CA VAL A 172 19.21 8.78 -1.69
C VAL A 172 19.73 8.23 -3.02
N ALA A 173 20.38 9.08 -3.82
CA ALA A 173 21.00 8.67 -5.07
C ALA A 173 22.03 7.55 -4.85
N ASN A 174 22.90 7.69 -3.85
CA ASN A 174 23.93 6.70 -3.54
C ASN A 174 23.31 5.37 -3.09
N LEU A 175 22.25 5.42 -2.27
CA LEU A 175 21.54 4.21 -1.85
C LEU A 175 20.94 3.44 -3.03
N VAL A 176 20.24 4.15 -3.92
CA VAL A 176 19.50 3.53 -5.03
C VAL A 176 20.43 3.08 -6.17
N SER A 177 21.60 3.69 -6.31
CA SER A 177 22.57 3.37 -7.36
C SER A 177 23.42 2.14 -7.03
N SER A 178 23.59 1.83 -5.75
CA SER A 178 24.35 0.65 -5.30
C SER A 178 23.45 -0.57 -5.10
N GLU A 179 24.02 -1.77 -5.25
CA GLU A 179 23.26 -3.03 -5.17
C GLU A 179 22.62 -3.24 -3.80
N LEU A 180 23.40 -3.02 -2.73
CA LEU A 180 22.99 -3.23 -1.35
C LEU A 180 22.61 -1.94 -0.62
N GLY A 181 22.70 -0.77 -1.26
CA GLY A 181 22.43 0.51 -0.61
C GLY A 181 21.05 0.59 0.03
N GLY A 182 21.02 0.90 1.32
CA GLY A 182 19.83 0.99 2.16
C GLY A 182 19.15 -0.35 2.45
N ARG A 183 19.68 -1.46 1.93
CA ARG A 183 19.12 -2.79 2.10
C ARG A 183 19.58 -3.41 3.41
N ARG A 184 18.74 -4.30 3.93
CA ARG A 184 19.13 -5.20 5.01
C ARG A 184 19.94 -6.34 4.43
N CYS A 185 21.04 -6.65 5.10
CA CYS A 185 21.96 -7.71 4.74
C CYS A 185 22.22 -8.62 5.93
N GLU A 186 22.74 -9.80 5.62
CA GLU A 186 23.34 -10.73 6.55
C GLU A 186 24.83 -10.82 6.24
N ILE A 187 25.66 -10.82 7.30
CA ILE A 187 27.09 -11.03 7.17
C ILE A 187 27.33 -12.53 6.99
N VAL A 188 27.85 -12.92 5.84
CA VAL A 188 28.08 -14.34 5.50
C VAL A 188 29.50 -14.81 5.76
N SER A 189 30.44 -13.89 5.97
CA SER A 189 31.84 -14.21 6.28
C SER A 189 32.49 -13.14 7.15
N ALA A 190 33.26 -13.58 8.14
CA ALA A 190 33.89 -12.69 9.12
C ALA A 190 35.04 -11.89 8.50
N PRO A 191 35.11 -10.56 8.72
CA PRO A 191 36.19 -9.72 8.19
C PRO A 191 37.57 -10.10 8.74
N ASN A 192 37.65 -10.71 9.92
CA ASN A 192 38.87 -11.15 10.64
C ASN A 192 38.49 -12.20 11.71
N THR A 193 39.06 -12.14 12.92
CA THR A 193 38.74 -12.99 14.10
C THR A 193 37.37 -12.74 14.74
N GLN A 194 36.47 -12.01 14.07
CA GLN A 194 35.12 -11.67 14.53
C GLN A 194 34.09 -12.68 13.99
N ASP A 195 34.29 -13.95 14.32
CA ASP A 195 33.39 -15.03 13.88
C ASP A 195 31.97 -14.89 14.45
N ASP A 196 31.81 -14.10 15.53
CA ASP A 196 30.55 -13.79 16.19
C ASP A 196 29.61 -12.90 15.35
N LEU A 197 30.13 -12.24 14.31
CA LEU A 197 29.35 -11.42 13.39
C LEU A 197 28.66 -12.23 12.29
N VAL A 198 29.12 -13.46 12.01
CA VAL A 198 28.54 -14.28 10.95
C VAL A 198 27.09 -14.64 11.29
N GLY A 199 26.18 -14.43 10.34
CA GLY A 199 24.74 -14.61 10.51
C GLY A 199 24.01 -13.44 11.18
N LYS A 200 24.73 -12.40 11.65
CA LYS A 200 24.13 -11.18 12.15
C LYS A 200 23.66 -10.30 11.00
N THR A 201 22.66 -9.47 11.28
CA THR A 201 22.06 -8.57 10.28
C THR A 201 22.54 -7.14 10.47
N CYS A 202 22.66 -6.47 9.34
CA CYS A 202 23.07 -5.08 9.25
C CYS A 202 22.28 -4.38 8.14
N VAL A 203 22.37 -3.06 8.08
CA VAL A 203 21.88 -2.25 6.97
C VAL A 203 23.08 -1.63 6.27
N ALA A 204 23.18 -1.79 4.96
CA ALA A 204 24.24 -1.17 4.17
C ALA A 204 23.90 0.31 3.93
N GLU A 205 24.55 1.19 4.68
CA GLU A 205 24.23 2.62 4.74
C GLU A 205 24.78 3.41 3.56
N GLU A 206 25.93 2.99 3.05
CA GLU A 206 26.68 3.69 2.02
C GLU A 206 27.65 2.70 1.35
N TYR A 207 27.81 2.84 0.04
CA TYR A 207 28.85 2.16 -0.72
C TYR A 207 30.02 3.13 -0.94
N VAL A 208 31.23 2.72 -0.57
CA VAL A 208 32.45 3.50 -0.68
C VAL A 208 33.26 2.99 -1.87
N GLU A 209 33.15 3.69 -3.00
CA GLU A 209 33.74 3.26 -4.28
C GLU A 209 35.26 3.07 -4.22
N ILE A 210 35.98 3.92 -3.49
CA ILE A 210 37.46 3.92 -3.44
C ILE A 210 37.99 2.62 -2.81
N SER A 211 37.27 2.08 -1.83
CA SER A 211 37.68 0.88 -1.09
C SER A 211 36.89 -0.37 -1.47
N ASP A 212 35.92 -0.28 -2.39
CA ASP A 212 35.00 -1.37 -2.77
C ASP A 212 34.32 -2.02 -1.54
N GLN A 213 33.89 -1.17 -0.59
CA GLN A 213 33.34 -1.59 0.70
C GLN A 213 32.01 -0.91 0.98
N TYR A 214 31.16 -1.59 1.72
CA TYR A 214 29.96 -0.99 2.31
C TYR A 214 30.23 -0.56 3.74
N ARG A 215 29.85 0.67 4.05
CA ARG A 215 29.60 1.08 5.44
C ARG A 215 28.28 0.46 5.87
N VAL A 216 28.32 -0.41 6.86
CA VAL A 216 27.14 -1.07 7.40
C VAL A 216 26.90 -0.67 8.85
N THR A 217 25.64 -0.58 9.24
CA THR A 217 25.23 -0.43 10.64
C THR A 217 24.61 -1.73 11.12
N MET A 218 25.12 -2.28 12.21
CA MET A 218 24.58 -3.47 12.86
C MET A 218 23.21 -3.17 13.47
N GLU A 219 22.23 -4.04 13.23
CA GLU A 219 20.81 -3.75 13.49
C GLU A 219 20.47 -3.56 14.99
N PHE A 220 21.19 -4.22 15.90
CA PHE A 220 20.89 -4.20 17.34
C PHE A 220 21.97 -3.54 18.20
N THR A 221 23.23 -3.60 17.77
CA THR A 221 24.34 -2.97 18.49
C THR A 221 24.58 -1.53 18.03
N ASN A 222 24.04 -1.13 16.88
CA ASN A 222 24.33 0.14 16.20
C ASN A 222 25.82 0.36 15.91
N GLU A 223 26.63 -0.70 15.98
CA GLU A 223 28.03 -0.67 15.60
C GLU A 223 28.14 -0.43 14.08
N VAL A 224 29.08 0.41 13.68
CA VAL A 224 29.33 0.72 12.27
C VAL A 224 30.60 0.03 11.82
N LEU A 225 30.51 -0.76 10.75
CA LEU A 225 31.61 -1.54 10.18
C LEU A 225 31.82 -1.17 8.71
N LEU A 226 33.03 -1.41 8.22
CA LEU A 226 33.35 -1.41 6.79
C LEU A 226 33.56 -2.86 6.36
N LEU A 227 32.73 -3.34 5.44
CA LEU A 227 32.74 -4.72 4.97
C LEU A 227 32.79 -4.77 3.45
N ASP A 228 33.61 -5.66 2.92
CA ASP A 228 33.68 -5.92 1.49
C ASP A 228 32.32 -6.44 0.98
N ALA A 229 31.95 -6.08 -0.25
CA ALA A 229 30.66 -6.46 -0.83
C ALA A 229 30.41 -7.98 -0.82
N ASN A 230 31.46 -8.78 -1.02
CA ASN A 230 31.38 -10.25 -1.03
C ASN A 230 31.13 -10.88 0.35
N ARG A 231 31.17 -10.10 1.44
CA ARG A 231 30.86 -10.54 2.81
C ARG A 231 29.41 -10.31 3.19
N LEU A 232 28.67 -9.61 2.34
CA LEU A 232 27.29 -9.24 2.58
C LEU A 232 26.38 -10.02 1.63
N LYS A 233 25.32 -10.57 2.19
CA LYS A 233 24.22 -11.14 1.41
C LYS A 233 22.95 -10.36 1.71
N ARG A 234 22.25 -9.93 0.65
CA ARG A 234 20.94 -9.30 0.79
C ARG A 234 19.98 -10.20 1.57
N ARG A 235 19.32 -9.63 2.57
CA ARG A 235 18.33 -10.28 3.43
C ARG A 235 17.27 -9.26 3.83
N ASP A 236 16.36 -8.99 2.91
CA ASP A 236 15.29 -8.01 3.12
C ASP A 236 14.41 -8.40 4.32
N ARG A 237 13.80 -7.38 4.93
CA ARG A 237 12.80 -7.59 5.99
C ARG A 237 11.57 -8.28 5.46
N THR A 238 10.97 -9.09 6.32
CA THR A 238 9.67 -9.73 6.07
C THR A 238 8.80 -9.56 7.32
N PRO A 239 7.48 -9.77 7.23
CA PRO A 239 6.62 -9.81 8.42
C PRO A 239 7.10 -10.80 9.49
N GLN A 240 7.82 -11.86 9.12
CA GLN A 240 8.36 -12.88 10.04
C GLN A 240 9.76 -12.55 10.58
N ASP A 241 10.53 -11.74 9.86
CA ASP A 241 11.88 -11.29 10.25
C ASP A 241 12.05 -9.77 10.04
N PRO A 242 11.26 -8.92 10.74
CA PRO A 242 11.28 -7.48 10.53
C PRO A 242 12.39 -6.75 11.31
N GLY A 243 12.91 -7.36 12.38
CA GLY A 243 13.89 -6.75 13.30
C GLY A 243 13.34 -5.65 14.22
N TYR A 244 12.06 -5.29 14.06
CA TYR A 244 11.31 -4.37 14.92
C TYR A 244 9.82 -4.72 14.83
N TYR A 245 9.00 -4.14 15.71
CA TYR A 245 7.54 -4.28 15.62
C TYR A 245 6.84 -2.94 15.83
N VAL A 246 5.66 -2.78 15.23
CA VAL A 246 4.78 -1.63 15.46
C VAL A 246 3.40 -2.17 15.84
N GLU A 247 3.08 -2.07 17.13
CA GLU A 247 1.79 -2.46 17.68
C GLU A 247 0.73 -1.41 17.32
N CYS A 248 -0.44 -1.86 16.86
CA CYS A 248 -1.62 -1.02 16.73
C CYS A 248 -2.57 -1.32 17.89
N LYS A 249 -2.65 -0.41 18.86
CA LYS A 249 -3.55 -0.52 20.01
C LYS A 249 -4.38 0.75 20.15
N ASN A 250 -5.70 0.60 20.30
CA ASN A 250 -6.63 1.73 20.42
C ASN A 250 -6.48 2.77 19.30
N ASN A 251 -6.23 2.33 18.06
CA ASN A 251 -5.98 3.18 16.90
C ASN A 251 -4.76 4.09 17.05
N ARG A 252 -3.75 3.65 17.81
CA ARG A 252 -2.44 4.28 17.92
C ARG A 252 -1.37 3.27 17.56
N LEU A 253 -0.36 3.75 16.85
CA LEU A 253 0.82 2.97 16.50
C LEU A 253 1.90 3.24 17.55
N THR A 254 2.47 2.17 18.10
CA THR A 254 3.58 2.24 19.05
C THR A 254 4.68 1.31 18.60
N ARG A 255 5.89 1.84 18.47
CA ARG A 255 7.06 1.07 18.08
C ARG A 255 7.60 0.28 19.27
N CYS A 256 7.93 -0.98 19.02
CA CYS A 256 8.59 -1.88 19.95
C CYS A 256 9.93 -2.30 19.34
N ASP A 257 11.02 -1.96 20.01
CA ASP A 257 12.38 -2.37 19.63
C ASP A 257 12.82 -3.57 20.49
N PHE A 258 13.77 -4.34 19.97
CA PHE A 258 14.26 -5.58 20.59
C PHE A 258 15.77 -5.49 20.80
N LYS A 259 16.32 -6.33 21.68
CA LYS A 259 17.77 -6.42 21.90
C LYS A 259 18.45 -7.32 20.87
N SER A 260 17.70 -8.21 20.22
CA SER A 260 18.23 -9.06 19.15
C SER A 260 17.16 -9.49 18.14
N ASN A 261 17.61 -10.00 16.99
CA ASN A 261 16.73 -10.59 15.98
C ASN A 261 15.98 -11.81 16.53
N GLU A 262 16.63 -12.61 17.35
CA GLU A 262 16.06 -13.82 17.93
C GLU A 262 14.90 -13.45 18.86
N GLU A 263 15.07 -12.41 19.69
CA GLU A 263 14.00 -11.86 20.53
C GLU A 263 12.85 -11.31 19.69
N CYS A 264 13.15 -10.55 18.64
CA CYS A 264 12.14 -10.03 17.71
C CYS A 264 11.34 -11.17 17.06
N ARG A 265 12.02 -12.17 16.49
CA ARG A 265 11.37 -13.33 15.84
C ARG A 265 10.54 -14.15 16.83
N ALA A 266 11.04 -14.35 18.06
CA ALA A 266 10.30 -15.04 19.10
C ALA A 266 9.01 -14.28 19.46
N PHE A 267 9.07 -12.95 19.58
CA PHE A 267 7.90 -12.11 19.79
C PHE A 267 6.90 -12.24 18.64
N ILE A 268 7.35 -12.10 17.38
CA ILE A 268 6.47 -12.27 16.20
C ILE A 268 5.83 -13.66 16.16
N ALA A 269 6.59 -14.71 16.46
CA ALA A 269 6.07 -16.08 16.53
C ALA A 269 4.99 -16.24 17.63
N SER A 270 5.17 -15.57 18.78
CA SER A 270 4.19 -15.60 19.87
C SER A 270 2.85 -14.97 19.49
N LEU A 271 2.85 -13.93 18.64
CA LEU A 271 1.63 -13.31 18.13
C LEU A 271 0.81 -14.28 17.26
N GLY A 272 1.49 -15.10 16.45
CA GLY A 272 0.84 -16.11 15.60
C GLY A 272 0.25 -17.27 16.40
N ALA A 273 0.87 -17.67 17.50
CA ALA A 273 0.38 -18.73 18.38
C ALA A 273 -0.91 -18.34 19.12
N GLY A 274 -1.09 -17.06 19.45
CA GLY A 274 -2.27 -16.54 20.17
C GLY A 274 -3.55 -16.39 19.33
N VAL A 275 -3.46 -16.42 17.99
CA VAL A 275 -4.64 -16.31 17.10
C VAL A 275 -5.53 -17.57 17.17
N GLY A 276 -4.99 -18.68 17.68
CA GLY A 276 -5.76 -19.91 17.91
C GLY A 276 -6.68 -19.87 19.13
N GLU A 277 -6.55 -18.90 20.04
CA GLU A 277 -7.22 -18.93 21.35
C GLU A 277 -8.10 -17.69 21.65
N LEU A 278 -8.11 -16.68 20.78
CA LEU A 278 -8.89 -15.43 20.95
C LEU A 278 -10.11 -15.31 20.02
N SER A 279 -10.47 -16.35 19.26
CA SER A 279 -11.65 -16.35 18.36
C SER A 279 -12.98 -16.66 19.05
N LYS A 280 -13.15 -16.26 20.33
CA LYS A 280 -14.50 -16.08 20.90
C LYS A 280 -14.90 -14.62 20.77
N VAL A 281 -15.08 -14.17 19.54
CA VAL A 281 -15.95 -13.02 19.29
C VAL A 281 -17.36 -13.51 19.60
N ASP A 282 -18.01 -12.90 20.60
CA ASP A 282 -19.44 -13.09 20.85
C ASP A 282 -20.16 -12.79 19.53
N PRO A 283 -20.81 -13.78 18.88
CA PRO A 283 -21.49 -13.57 17.59
C PRO A 283 -22.59 -12.51 17.70
N ASP A 284 -23.03 -12.18 18.92
CA ASP A 284 -24.03 -11.16 19.18
C ASP A 284 -23.42 -9.77 19.45
N ALA A 285 -22.09 -9.60 19.44
CA ALA A 285 -21.45 -8.31 19.71
C ALA A 285 -21.74 -7.26 18.62
N GLU A 286 -21.84 -7.70 17.37
CA GLU A 286 -22.20 -6.85 16.23
C GLU A 286 -23.67 -6.44 16.31
N ALA A 287 -24.57 -7.40 16.58
CA ALA A 287 -25.99 -7.14 16.77
C ALA A 287 -26.26 -6.22 17.98
N LYS A 288 -25.52 -6.37 19.09
CA LYS A 288 -25.61 -5.49 20.26
C LYS A 288 -25.12 -4.07 19.95
N ALA A 289 -24.08 -3.94 19.12
CA ALA A 289 -23.57 -2.64 18.72
C ALA A 289 -24.52 -1.91 17.75
N GLU A 290 -25.15 -2.64 16.82
CA GLU A 290 -26.19 -2.11 15.94
C GLU A 290 -27.45 -1.71 16.72
N GLN A 291 -27.90 -2.53 17.67
CA GLN A 291 -29.04 -2.19 18.52
C GLN A 291 -28.74 -0.95 19.37
N ALA A 292 -27.55 -0.85 19.96
CA ALA A 292 -27.16 0.33 20.75
C ALA A 292 -27.06 1.61 19.89
N ALA A 293 -26.68 1.48 18.61
CA ALA A 293 -26.67 2.61 17.68
C ALA A 293 -28.09 3.03 17.28
N ALA A 294 -28.99 2.06 17.05
CA ALA A 294 -30.40 2.32 16.77
C ALA A 294 -31.10 2.99 17.97
N ASP A 295 -30.84 2.52 19.18
CA ASP A 295 -31.42 3.08 20.41
C ASP A 295 -30.95 4.54 20.64
N LEU A 296 -29.67 4.84 20.35
CA LEU A 296 -29.14 6.21 20.42
C LEU A 296 -29.75 7.14 19.35
N LEU A 297 -30.01 6.63 18.14
CA LEU A 297 -30.66 7.40 17.08
C LEU A 297 -32.12 7.73 17.42
N ALA A 298 -32.81 6.79 18.07
CA ALA A 298 -34.15 6.99 18.61
C ALA A 298 -34.18 8.04 19.73
N GLU A 299 -33.22 7.99 20.66
CA GLU A 299 -33.11 8.98 21.75
C GLU A 299 -32.80 10.40 21.23
N LEU A 300 -32.13 10.51 20.08
CA LEU A 300 -31.81 11.79 19.42
C LEU A 300 -32.90 12.28 18.46
N GLY A 301 -33.98 11.52 18.24
CA GLY A 301 -35.07 11.88 17.34
C GLY A 301 -34.65 11.94 15.86
N LEU A 302 -33.64 11.16 15.47
CA LEU A 302 -33.05 11.15 14.13
C LEU A 302 -33.44 9.91 13.31
N GLU A 303 -34.58 9.29 13.65
CA GLU A 303 -35.05 8.01 13.08
C GLU A 303 -35.31 8.08 11.56
N ASP A 304 -35.54 9.27 10.98
CA ASP A 304 -36.02 9.44 9.60
C ASP A 304 -34.94 9.82 8.55
N LEU A 305 -33.64 9.69 8.85
CA LEU A 305 -32.57 10.04 7.89
C LEU A 305 -32.04 8.87 7.03
N GLU A 306 -32.74 7.73 6.98
CA GLU A 306 -32.50 6.69 5.97
C GLU A 306 -33.32 6.95 4.69
N GLY A 307 -32.69 7.65 3.75
CA GLY A 307 -33.14 7.65 2.36
C GLY A 307 -33.00 6.26 1.71
N PRO A 308 -33.83 5.92 0.72
CA PRO A 308 -33.94 4.55 0.23
C PRO A 308 -32.66 4.07 -0.45
N SER A 309 -31.99 3.09 0.16
CA SER A 309 -30.89 2.37 -0.44
C SER A 309 -31.38 1.60 -1.66
N SER A 310 -30.96 2.02 -2.85
CA SER A 310 -31.15 1.28 -4.09
C SER A 310 -30.21 0.08 -4.13
N SER A 311 -30.67 -1.09 -3.67
CA SER A 311 -30.07 -2.39 -3.98
C SER A 311 -31.15 -3.44 -4.20
N ALA A 312 -31.85 -3.30 -5.33
CA ALA A 312 -32.65 -4.38 -5.88
C ALA A 312 -31.71 -5.44 -6.49
N SER A 313 -31.62 -6.63 -5.89
CA SER A 313 -31.42 -7.90 -6.62
C SER A 313 -31.73 -9.14 -5.76
N LYS A 314 -32.94 -9.66 -5.98
CA LYS A 314 -33.37 -11.07 -6.08
C LYS A 314 -32.73 -12.12 -5.15
N LYS A 315 -33.59 -12.76 -4.33
CA LYS A 315 -33.95 -14.20 -4.48
C LYS A 315 -35.12 -14.66 -3.60
N ASN A 316 -35.93 -15.52 -4.22
CA ASN A 316 -36.77 -16.59 -3.65
C ASN A 316 -38.09 -16.23 -2.95
N GLN A 317 -39.18 -16.22 -3.74
CA GLN A 317 -40.51 -16.56 -3.24
C GLN A 317 -40.70 -18.10 -3.19
N PRO A 318 -41.38 -18.64 -2.18
CA PRO A 318 -42.05 -19.94 -2.27
C PRO A 318 -43.47 -19.79 -2.84
N ALA A 319 -43.84 -20.80 -3.63
CA ALA A 319 -45.10 -20.95 -4.32
C ALA A 319 -46.32 -21.12 -3.39
N ALA A 320 -47.46 -20.54 -3.78
CA ALA A 320 -48.79 -20.99 -3.37
C ALA A 320 -49.67 -21.24 -4.61
N LEU A 321 -49.92 -22.53 -4.87
CA LEU A 321 -50.90 -23.07 -5.81
C LEU A 321 -52.30 -23.06 -5.17
N GLY A 322 -53.34 -22.56 -5.86
CA GLY A 322 -54.68 -22.53 -5.25
C GLY A 322 -55.92 -22.09 -6.04
N LYS A 323 -55.99 -22.30 -7.37
CA LYS A 323 -57.18 -22.46 -8.25
C LYS A 323 -58.57 -21.86 -7.91
N LYS A 324 -59.00 -20.96 -8.83
CA LYS A 324 -60.23 -20.93 -9.68
C LYS A 324 -61.64 -21.09 -9.07
N LYS A 325 -62.54 -20.16 -9.44
CA LYS A 325 -63.76 -20.44 -10.25
C LYS A 325 -64.48 -19.17 -10.75
N LYS A 326 -64.63 -19.01 -12.07
CA LYS A 326 -65.85 -18.48 -12.72
C LYS A 326 -65.87 -18.93 -14.19
N ARG A 327 -66.89 -19.71 -14.54
CA ARG A 327 -67.31 -20.04 -15.92
C ARG A 327 -68.83 -20.16 -15.90
N GLY A 328 -69.49 -19.62 -16.91
CA GLY A 328 -70.90 -19.93 -17.19
C GLY A 328 -71.64 -18.86 -17.97
N GLY A 329 -71.33 -18.71 -19.25
CA GLY A 329 -72.26 -18.10 -20.21
C GLY A 329 -73.23 -19.16 -20.74
N LYS A 330 -74.51 -18.82 -20.87
CA LYS A 330 -75.48 -19.57 -21.68
C LYS A 330 -76.53 -18.62 -22.27
N LYS A 331 -76.70 -18.69 -23.60
CA LYS A 331 -77.68 -17.99 -24.45
C LYS A 331 -79.10 -18.57 -24.34
N LYS A 332 -80.09 -17.71 -24.67
CA LYS A 332 -81.40 -17.90 -25.38
C LYS A 332 -82.48 -17.07 -24.66
N GLY A 333 -83.41 -16.34 -25.29
CA GLY A 333 -83.73 -16.18 -26.70
C GLY A 333 -84.84 -15.13 -26.92
N ARG A 334 -85.08 -14.90 -28.21
CA ARG A 334 -86.17 -14.24 -28.95
C ARG A 334 -87.52 -14.03 -28.22
N LYS A 335 -87.97 -12.77 -28.16
CA LYS A 335 -89.23 -12.26 -28.73
C LYS A 335 -89.16 -10.74 -28.79
#